data_AF-A0A662XSZ7-F1
#
_entry.id   AF-A0A662XSZ7-F1
#
_cell.length_a   1.000
_cell.length_b   1.000
_cell.length_c   1.000
_cell.angle_alpha   90.00
_cell.angle_beta   90.00
_cell.angle_gamma   90.00
#
_symmetry.space_group_name_H-M   'P 1'
#
loop_
_entity.id
_entity.type
_entity.pdbx_description
1 polymer ?
#
loop_
_entity_poly.entity_id
_entity_poly.type
_entity_poly.pdbx_seq_one_letter_code
_entity_poly.pdbx_strand_id
1 'polypeptide(L)'
;MVVVRSSTRVEEEGKEAAVVVPAEVQEAIAMVESDSPLVAAEGFSKLSHATFNNPTDVPLHVTIAVDLADGCLAVGKEAAGAAGAVKAIVEAMERNISNGTVQEDGCHALRNVAFHCGTIISSVIVYPPNACCCAVQSCRYDAPNAVILRLPVPNLALAREQGAIVAVLKAMEAHPENEALQAEGCWALLVFCSNTEESAEVAKAHASIVEKAVATYPTNADIQSRGRFLTVLFTGAYVG
;
A
#
# COMPACT_ATOMS: atom_id res chain seq x y z
N MET A 1 -56.29 28.86 -9.65
CA MET A 1 -56.72 27.60 -8.99
C MET A 1 -56.67 26.51 -10.05
N VAL A 2 -56.34 25.29 -9.65
CA VAL A 2 -56.07 24.08 -10.48
C VAL A 2 -54.59 23.95 -10.86
N VAL A 3 -53.88 22.85 -10.59
CA VAL A 3 -53.93 21.74 -9.61
C VAL A 3 -52.53 21.13 -9.71
N VAL A 4 -51.86 20.91 -8.58
CA VAL A 4 -50.58 20.19 -8.50
C VAL A 4 -50.81 18.73 -8.92
N ARG A 5 -50.04 18.22 -9.89
CA ARG A 5 -49.88 16.78 -10.10
C ARG A 5 -48.40 16.42 -9.99
N SER A 6 -48.08 15.88 -8.83
CA SER A 6 -46.82 15.26 -8.47
C SER A 6 -46.53 14.09 -9.41
N SER A 7 -45.41 14.15 -10.13
CA SER A 7 -44.89 13.03 -10.90
C SER A 7 -43.86 12.31 -10.03
N THR A 8 -44.22 11.11 -9.57
CA THR A 8 -43.34 10.20 -8.85
C THR A 8 -42.21 9.75 -9.77
N ARG A 9 -41.05 10.38 -9.63
CA ARG A 9 -39.78 9.91 -10.19
C ARG A 9 -39.26 8.84 -9.23
N VAL A 10 -39.27 7.59 -9.69
CA VAL A 10 -38.66 6.47 -8.97
C VAL A 10 -37.17 6.79 -8.79
N GLU A 11 -36.75 6.90 -7.54
CA GLU A 11 -35.35 6.99 -7.14
C GLU A 11 -34.74 5.60 -7.31
N GLU A 12 -33.98 5.38 -8.40
CA GLU A 12 -32.96 4.34 -8.39
C GLU A 12 -31.76 4.91 -7.63
N GLU A 13 -31.75 4.69 -6.32
CA GLU A 13 -30.56 4.88 -5.50
C GLU A 13 -29.43 4.01 -6.05
N GLY A 14 -28.29 4.64 -6.31
CA GLY A 14 -27.08 3.99 -6.77
C GLY A 14 -26.67 2.87 -5.82
N LYS A 15 -26.82 1.62 -6.29
CA LYS A 15 -26.05 0.50 -5.75
C LYS A 15 -24.58 0.79 -6.02
N GLU A 16 -23.91 1.32 -5.02
CA GLU A 16 -22.45 1.29 -4.92
C GLU A 16 -22.02 -0.16 -5.21
N ALA A 17 -21.26 -0.35 -6.29
CA ALA A 17 -20.83 -1.68 -6.70
C ALA A 17 -19.99 -2.26 -5.56
N ALA A 18 -20.56 -3.20 -4.80
CA ALA A 18 -19.86 -3.84 -3.70
C ALA A 18 -18.60 -4.51 -4.26
N VAL A 19 -17.43 -4.07 -3.79
CA VAL A 19 -16.15 -4.69 -4.14
C VAL A 19 -16.20 -6.13 -3.64
N VAL A 20 -16.18 -7.08 -4.58
CA VAL A 20 -16.14 -8.50 -4.23
C VAL A 20 -14.75 -8.80 -3.72
N VAL A 21 -14.64 -9.04 -2.42
CA VAL A 21 -13.37 -9.39 -1.78
C VAL A 21 -13.08 -10.87 -2.04
N PRO A 22 -11.93 -11.24 -2.62
CA PRO A 22 -11.54 -12.63 -2.81
C PRO A 22 -11.48 -13.39 -1.47
N ALA A 23 -11.86 -14.67 -1.48
CA ALA A 23 -11.85 -15.50 -0.28
C ALA A 23 -10.43 -15.60 0.32
N GLU A 24 -9.41 -15.62 -0.53
CA GLU A 24 -8.01 -15.67 -0.15
C GLU A 24 -7.57 -14.43 0.63
N VAL A 25 -8.11 -13.26 0.27
CA VAL A 25 -7.86 -11.99 0.98
C VAL A 25 -8.54 -12.00 2.35
N GLN A 26 -9.79 -12.48 2.42
CA GLN A 26 -10.50 -12.60 3.70
C GLN A 26 -9.81 -13.58 4.66
N GLU A 27 -9.38 -14.73 4.14
CA GLU A 27 -8.67 -15.73 4.93
C GLU A 27 -7.34 -15.20 5.45
N ALA A 28 -6.58 -14.49 4.60
CA ALA A 28 -5.33 -13.87 5.01
C ALA A 28 -5.53 -12.82 6.11
N ILE A 29 -6.58 -11.98 6.01
CA ILE A 29 -6.92 -11.01 7.05
C ILE A 29 -7.27 -11.70 8.37
N ALA A 30 -8.08 -12.77 8.34
CA ALA A 30 -8.42 -13.53 9.54
C ALA A 30 -7.18 -14.17 10.21
N MET A 31 -6.19 -14.59 9.42
CA MET A 31 -4.91 -15.07 9.96
C MET A 31 -4.09 -13.94 10.60
N VAL A 32 -4.03 -12.76 9.97
CA VAL A 32 -3.37 -11.56 10.50
C VAL A 32 -3.96 -11.14 11.85
N GLU A 33 -5.28 -11.26 12.01
CA GLU A 33 -5.99 -10.93 13.25
C GLU A 33 -5.72 -11.92 14.41
N SER A 34 -5.07 -13.06 14.14
CA SER A 34 -4.74 -14.04 15.17
C SER A 34 -3.87 -13.46 16.28
N ASP A 35 -4.08 -13.92 17.52
CA ASP A 35 -3.21 -13.64 18.67
C ASP A 35 -1.89 -14.42 18.62
N SER A 36 -1.77 -15.42 17.75
CA SER A 36 -0.52 -16.14 17.55
C SER A 36 0.40 -15.35 16.61
N PRO A 37 1.62 -14.96 17.05
CA PRO A 37 2.56 -14.24 16.19
C PRO A 37 2.94 -15.02 14.93
N LEU A 38 2.99 -16.36 15.04
CA LEU A 38 3.31 -17.24 13.91
C LEU A 38 2.19 -17.26 12.87
N VAL A 39 0.93 -17.30 13.32
CA VAL A 39 -0.24 -17.31 12.41
C VAL A 39 -0.39 -15.94 11.76
N ALA A 40 -0.15 -14.86 12.50
CA ALA A 40 -0.17 -13.51 11.95
C ALA A 40 0.89 -13.33 10.85
N ALA A 41 2.12 -13.83 11.08
CA ALA A 41 3.20 -13.80 10.09
C ALA A 41 2.85 -14.57 8.80
N GLU A 42 2.26 -15.76 8.95
CA GLU A 42 1.74 -16.54 7.82
C GLU A 42 0.63 -15.78 7.07
N GLY A 43 -0.24 -15.09 7.81
CA GLY A 43 -1.27 -14.21 7.28
C GLY A 43 -0.70 -13.08 6.42
N PHE A 44 0.38 -12.40 6.85
CA PHE A 44 1.05 -11.37 6.05
C PHE A 44 1.60 -11.90 4.74
N SER A 45 2.22 -13.08 4.78
CA SER A 45 2.73 -13.75 3.59
C SER A 45 1.60 -14.07 2.61
N LYS A 46 0.51 -14.67 3.13
CA LYS A 46 -0.66 -15.00 2.32
C LYS A 46 -1.32 -13.77 1.71
N LEU A 47 -1.44 -12.69 2.48
CA LEU A 47 -2.00 -11.42 2.02
C LEU A 47 -1.11 -10.77 0.95
N SER A 48 0.21 -10.81 1.13
CA SER A 48 1.17 -10.34 0.13
C SER A 48 1.06 -11.13 -1.18
N HIS A 49 0.92 -12.45 -1.10
CA HIS A 49 0.67 -13.29 -2.26
C HIS A 49 -0.66 -12.96 -2.94
N ALA A 50 -1.75 -12.80 -2.18
CA ALA A 50 -3.07 -12.48 -2.75
C ALA A 50 -3.11 -11.10 -3.44
N THR A 51 -2.30 -10.15 -2.96
CA THR A 51 -2.23 -8.78 -3.50
C THR A 51 -1.19 -8.61 -4.62
N PHE A 52 -0.28 -9.59 -4.81
CA PHE A 52 0.75 -9.57 -5.86
C PHE A 52 0.50 -10.60 -6.97
N ASN A 53 -0.12 -11.75 -6.67
CA ASN A 53 -0.26 -12.91 -7.55
C ASN A 53 -1.74 -13.33 -7.75
N ASN A 54 -2.58 -12.46 -8.30
CA ASN A 54 -3.93 -12.89 -8.71
C ASN A 54 -4.19 -12.64 -10.20
N PRO A 55 -3.78 -13.56 -11.09
CA PRO A 55 -4.51 -13.79 -12.33
C PRO A 55 -5.78 -14.54 -11.94
N THR A 56 -6.92 -13.86 -11.90
CA THR A 56 -8.17 -14.50 -11.48
C THR A 56 -8.43 -15.74 -12.34
N ASP A 57 -8.79 -16.82 -11.65
CA ASP A 57 -9.13 -18.13 -12.16
C ASP A 57 -10.47 -18.08 -12.90
N VAL A 58 -10.49 -17.43 -14.06
CA VAL A 58 -11.62 -17.48 -15.01
C VAL A 58 -11.32 -18.59 -16.02
N PRO A 59 -12.18 -19.61 -16.17
CA PRO A 59 -12.01 -20.64 -17.18
C PRO A 59 -11.83 -20.00 -18.55
N LEU A 60 -10.74 -20.41 -19.22
CA LEU A 60 -10.13 -19.81 -20.41
C LEU A 60 -10.99 -19.78 -21.70
N HIS A 61 -12.33 -19.78 -21.63
CA HIS A 61 -13.15 -19.98 -22.83
C HIS A 61 -14.30 -19.01 -23.11
N VAL A 62 -14.63 -18.03 -22.27
CA VAL A 62 -15.62 -17.02 -22.68
C VAL A 62 -15.37 -15.66 -22.03
N THR A 63 -14.38 -14.90 -22.48
CA THR A 63 -14.58 -13.45 -22.69
C THR A 63 -13.53 -12.90 -23.65
N ILE A 64 -14.01 -12.35 -24.76
CA ILE A 64 -13.25 -11.53 -25.69
C ILE A 64 -13.10 -10.15 -25.01
N ALA A 65 -11.92 -9.84 -24.48
CA ALA A 65 -11.55 -8.46 -24.16
C ALA A 65 -10.01 -8.36 -24.19
N VAL A 66 -9.52 -7.58 -25.14
CA VAL A 66 -8.12 -7.50 -25.54
C VAL A 66 -7.33 -6.47 -24.71
N ASP A 67 -7.80 -6.05 -23.53
CA ASP A 67 -7.22 -4.92 -22.75
C ASP A 67 -7.36 -5.06 -21.21
N LEU A 68 -6.98 -6.19 -20.59
CA LEU A 68 -7.17 -6.41 -19.13
C LEU A 68 -5.91 -6.78 -18.32
N ALA A 69 -4.71 -6.69 -18.89
CA ALA A 69 -3.49 -7.06 -18.16
C ALA A 69 -3.16 -6.13 -16.97
N ASP A 70 -3.56 -4.86 -17.01
CA ASP A 70 -3.38 -3.92 -15.88
C ASP A 70 -4.56 -3.91 -14.89
N GLY A 71 -5.69 -4.54 -15.24
CA GLY A 71 -6.91 -4.53 -14.41
C GLY A 71 -6.91 -5.55 -13.27
N CYS A 72 -6.31 -6.73 -13.43
CA CYS A 72 -6.36 -7.79 -12.41
C CYS A 72 -5.53 -7.50 -11.15
N LEU A 73 -4.39 -6.81 -11.28
CA LEU A 73 -3.51 -6.49 -10.13
C LEU A 73 -4.09 -5.39 -9.23
N ALA A 74 -4.86 -4.45 -9.78
CA ALA A 74 -5.50 -3.39 -9.01
C ALA A 74 -6.64 -3.93 -8.12
N VAL A 75 -7.39 -4.92 -8.61
CA VAL A 75 -8.55 -5.48 -7.90
C VAL A 75 -8.15 -6.13 -6.57
N GLY A 76 -7.06 -6.90 -6.53
CA GLY A 76 -6.63 -7.58 -5.30
C GLY A 76 -6.23 -6.61 -4.18
N LYS A 77 -5.54 -5.52 -4.53
CA LYS A 77 -5.10 -4.48 -3.59
C LYS A 77 -6.27 -3.65 -3.10
N GLU A 78 -7.10 -3.14 -4.01
CA GLU A 78 -8.29 -2.35 -3.66
C GLU A 78 -9.26 -3.16 -2.79
N ALA A 79 -9.45 -4.46 -3.12
CA ALA A 79 -10.25 -5.36 -2.31
C ALA A 79 -9.66 -5.57 -0.91
N ALA A 80 -8.33 -5.73 -0.79
CA ALA A 80 -7.68 -5.85 0.52
C ALA A 80 -7.88 -4.59 1.38
N GLY A 81 -7.72 -3.39 0.78
CA GLY A 81 -7.99 -2.13 1.46
C GLY A 81 -9.44 -1.99 1.92
N ALA A 82 -10.39 -2.26 1.02
CA ALA A 82 -11.82 -2.24 1.33
C ALA A 82 -12.21 -3.27 2.40
N ALA A 83 -11.51 -4.40 2.46
CA ALA A 83 -11.69 -5.44 3.46
C ALA A 83 -11.04 -5.12 4.83
N GLY A 84 -10.35 -3.99 4.97
CA GLY A 84 -9.72 -3.59 6.23
C GLY A 84 -8.32 -4.16 6.46
N ALA A 85 -7.65 -4.67 5.43
CA ALA A 85 -6.33 -5.29 5.55
C ALA A 85 -5.28 -4.35 6.18
N VAL A 86 -5.28 -3.07 5.81
CA VAL A 86 -4.33 -2.08 6.36
C VAL A 86 -4.46 -2.00 7.88
N LYS A 87 -5.69 -1.84 8.39
CA LYS A 87 -5.99 -1.78 9.82
C LYS A 87 -5.58 -3.07 10.54
N ALA A 88 -5.95 -4.22 9.97
CA ALA A 88 -5.62 -5.52 10.53
C ALA A 88 -4.09 -5.71 10.67
N ILE A 89 -3.31 -5.31 9.66
CA ILE A 89 -1.85 -5.37 9.72
C ILE A 89 -1.30 -4.43 10.81
N VAL A 90 -1.78 -3.19 10.88
CA VAL A 90 -1.35 -2.23 11.90
C VAL A 90 -1.61 -2.78 13.30
N GLU A 91 -2.81 -3.28 13.58
CA GLU A 91 -3.16 -3.84 14.89
C GLU A 91 -2.33 -5.09 15.21
N ALA A 92 -2.02 -5.93 14.23
CA ALA A 92 -1.16 -7.08 14.42
C ALA A 92 0.29 -6.70 14.73
N MET A 93 0.83 -5.69 14.04
CA MET A 93 2.15 -5.13 14.32
C MET A 93 2.21 -4.53 15.73
N GLU A 94 1.18 -3.79 16.16
CA GLU A 94 1.14 -3.18 17.50
C GLU A 94 1.08 -4.24 18.61
N ARG A 95 0.24 -5.27 18.46
CA ARG A 95 0.16 -6.39 19.42
C ARG A 95 1.48 -7.16 19.54
N ASN A 96 2.27 -7.18 18.48
CA ASN A 96 3.52 -7.95 18.37
C ASN A 96 4.75 -7.06 18.26
N ILE A 97 4.74 -5.88 18.88
CA ILE A 97 5.81 -4.88 18.71
C ILE A 97 7.21 -5.38 19.07
N SER A 98 7.34 -6.38 19.94
CA SER A 98 8.62 -6.99 20.33
C SER A 98 9.10 -8.13 19.41
N ASN A 99 8.30 -8.55 18.42
CA ASN A 99 8.64 -9.62 17.50
C ASN A 99 9.14 -9.05 16.16
N GLY A 100 10.46 -9.10 15.94
CA GLY A 100 11.08 -8.51 14.74
C GLY A 100 10.61 -9.12 13.42
N THR A 101 10.29 -10.42 13.37
CA THR A 101 9.78 -11.08 12.16
C THR A 101 8.39 -10.57 11.80
N VAL A 102 7.49 -10.46 12.79
CA VAL A 102 6.15 -9.88 12.58
C VAL A 102 6.24 -8.44 12.10
N GLN A 103 7.16 -7.65 12.64
CA GLN A 103 7.37 -6.28 12.20
C GLN A 103 7.86 -6.20 10.75
N GLU A 104 8.82 -7.05 10.37
CA GLU A 104 9.36 -7.11 9.01
C GLU A 104 8.27 -7.50 8.00
N ASP A 105 7.60 -8.63 8.24
CA ASP A 105 6.53 -9.14 7.39
C ASP A 105 5.34 -8.17 7.30
N GLY A 106 5.03 -7.49 8.42
CA GLY A 106 4.00 -6.45 8.47
C GLY A 106 4.34 -5.23 7.63
N CYS A 107 5.58 -4.73 7.69
CA CYS A 107 6.06 -3.63 6.84
C CYS A 107 5.98 -4.01 5.36
N HIS A 108 6.42 -5.22 5.03
CA HIS A 108 6.36 -5.76 3.67
C HIS A 108 4.91 -5.86 3.16
N ALA A 109 3.99 -6.39 3.97
CA ALA A 109 2.58 -6.50 3.63
C ALA A 109 1.91 -5.13 3.43
N LEU A 110 2.13 -4.17 4.33
CA LEU A 110 1.59 -2.81 4.20
C LEU A 110 2.07 -2.13 2.92
N ARG A 111 3.36 -2.23 2.62
CA ARG A 111 3.95 -1.72 1.37
C ARG A 111 3.25 -2.33 0.15
N ASN A 112 3.06 -3.65 0.13
CA ASN A 112 2.47 -4.34 -1.02
C ASN A 112 1.00 -3.98 -1.23
N VAL A 113 0.22 -3.91 -0.15
CA VAL A 113 -1.19 -3.48 -0.18
C VAL A 113 -1.30 -2.04 -0.69
N ALA A 114 -0.41 -1.14 -0.28
CA ALA A 114 -0.45 0.27 -0.66
C ALA A 114 0.18 0.59 -2.03
N PHE A 115 1.10 -0.26 -2.52
CA PHE A 115 1.85 0.02 -3.74
C PHE A 115 0.99 -0.13 -5.00
N HIS A 116 0.87 0.94 -5.79
CA HIS A 116 0.32 0.88 -7.14
C HIS A 116 1.39 1.23 -8.19
N CYS A 117 1.50 0.41 -9.23
CA CYS A 117 2.49 0.60 -10.32
C CYS A 117 2.19 1.86 -11.15
N GLY A 118 0.95 2.37 -11.13
CA GLY A 118 0.52 3.59 -11.83
C GLY A 118 0.71 4.90 -11.06
N THR A 119 1.16 4.85 -9.79
CA THR A 119 1.32 6.07 -8.96
C THR A 119 2.71 6.69 -8.99
N ILE A 120 3.71 6.10 -9.66
CA ILE A 120 5.04 6.73 -9.81
C ILE A 120 5.09 7.64 -11.05
N ILE A 121 3.98 8.31 -11.38
CA ILE A 121 3.88 9.12 -12.59
C ILE A 121 3.69 10.58 -12.21
N SER A 122 4.76 11.33 -12.49
CA SER A 122 4.84 12.78 -12.62
C SER A 122 4.98 13.59 -11.33
N SER A 123 6.23 13.73 -10.87
CA SER A 123 6.84 15.05 -10.55
C SER A 123 8.26 14.98 -9.97
N VAL A 124 8.80 13.80 -9.65
CA VAL A 124 10.23 13.69 -9.26
C VAL A 124 10.92 12.66 -10.15
N ILE A 125 11.90 13.11 -10.93
CA ILE A 125 12.87 12.24 -11.58
C ILE A 125 13.65 11.55 -10.45
N VAL A 126 13.19 10.37 -10.03
CA VAL A 126 13.95 9.53 -9.10
C VAL A 126 14.99 8.77 -9.91
N TYR A 127 16.20 9.31 -9.92
CA TYR A 127 17.42 8.55 -10.22
C TYR A 127 17.87 7.87 -8.92
N PRO A 128 18.25 6.58 -8.92
CA PRO A 128 18.51 5.73 -10.08
C PRO A 128 17.27 4.91 -10.54
N PRO A 129 17.23 4.55 -11.85
CA PRO A 129 16.08 3.92 -12.53
C PRO A 129 15.77 2.46 -12.14
N ASN A 130 16.25 1.99 -10.98
CA ASN A 130 16.20 0.58 -10.59
C ASN A 130 15.29 0.34 -9.36
N ALA A 131 14.60 1.37 -8.86
CA ALA A 131 13.75 1.28 -7.67
C ALA A 131 12.28 0.91 -7.96
N CYS A 132 11.89 0.77 -9.22
CA CYS A 132 10.68 0.03 -9.55
C CYS A 132 11.09 -1.43 -9.73
N CYS A 133 10.63 -2.32 -8.85
CA CYS A 133 10.86 -3.76 -8.99
C CYS A 133 10.22 -4.35 -10.27
N CYS A 134 9.56 -3.53 -11.08
CA CYS A 134 9.12 -3.82 -12.43
C CYS A 134 10.10 -3.22 -13.47
N ALA A 135 11.35 -3.66 -13.51
CA ALA A 135 12.11 -3.50 -14.75
C ALA A 135 11.74 -4.67 -15.69
N VAL A 136 11.24 -4.31 -16.88
CA VAL A 136 11.10 -5.12 -18.11
C VAL A 136 9.89 -6.08 -18.11
N GLN A 137 8.78 -5.87 -18.86
CA GLN A 137 8.70 -6.11 -20.31
C GLN A 137 7.46 -5.54 -21.06
N SER A 138 6.52 -4.77 -20.48
CA SER A 138 5.29 -4.45 -21.26
C SER A 138 4.52 -3.15 -20.98
N CYS A 139 5.06 -2.15 -20.29
CA CYS A 139 4.30 -0.90 -20.12
C CYS A 139 4.61 0.07 -21.27
N ARG A 140 3.89 -0.07 -22.39
CA ARG A 140 3.77 1.02 -23.37
C ARG A 140 2.77 2.04 -22.82
N TYR A 141 3.28 3.19 -22.43
CA TYR A 141 2.51 4.32 -21.94
C TYR A 141 2.06 5.16 -23.14
N ASP A 142 0.81 5.02 -23.57
CA ASP A 142 0.12 6.00 -24.44
C ASP A 142 -1.39 5.71 -24.46
N ALA A 143 -2.15 6.33 -23.54
CA ALA A 143 -3.59 6.48 -23.69
C ALA A 143 -4.05 7.82 -23.07
N PRO A 144 -4.31 8.86 -23.88
CA PRO A 144 -4.66 10.20 -23.39
C PRO A 144 -6.10 10.35 -22.88
N ASN A 145 -6.90 9.27 -22.81
CA ASN A 145 -8.34 9.34 -22.52
C ASN A 145 -8.85 8.20 -21.61
N ALA A 146 -8.12 7.84 -20.56
CA ALA A 146 -8.69 6.97 -19.53
C ALA A 146 -9.71 7.76 -18.71
N VAL A 147 -11.00 7.48 -18.95
CA VAL A 147 -12.12 7.91 -18.11
C VAL A 147 -11.79 7.53 -16.67
N ILE A 148 -11.68 8.54 -15.80
CA ILE A 148 -11.51 8.37 -14.35
C ILE A 148 -12.81 7.76 -13.82
N LEU A 149 -12.94 6.45 -13.97
CA LEU A 149 -13.81 5.65 -13.11
C LEU A 149 -13.21 5.79 -11.72
N ARG A 150 -13.94 6.46 -10.83
CA ARG A 150 -13.60 6.66 -9.44
C ARG A 150 -13.54 5.29 -8.76
N LEU A 151 -12.39 4.62 -8.88
CA LEU A 151 -12.04 3.45 -8.10
C LEU A 151 -11.90 3.86 -6.62
N PRO A 152 -12.22 2.95 -5.69
CA PRO A 152 -12.35 3.23 -4.26
C PRO A 152 -11.04 3.74 -3.66
N VAL A 153 -11.15 4.38 -2.49
CA VAL A 153 -10.08 5.08 -1.75
C VAL A 153 -8.70 4.45 -1.98
N PRO A 154 -7.71 5.17 -2.52
CA PRO A 154 -6.40 4.58 -2.75
C PRO A 154 -5.83 4.10 -1.41
N ASN A 155 -5.34 2.86 -1.35
CA ASN A 155 -4.82 2.26 -0.11
C ASN A 155 -3.73 3.09 0.58
N LEU A 156 -3.08 4.01 -0.14
CA LEU A 156 -2.19 5.04 0.41
C LEU A 156 -2.90 5.98 1.40
N ALA A 157 -4.11 6.44 1.08
CA ALA A 157 -4.91 7.26 2.00
C ALA A 157 -5.33 6.45 3.23
N LEU A 158 -5.73 5.18 3.05
CA LEU A 158 -6.01 4.27 4.16
C LEU A 158 -4.76 4.04 5.03
N ALA A 159 -3.58 3.87 4.44
CA ALA A 159 -2.33 3.71 5.18
C ALA A 159 -2.04 4.90 6.09
N ARG A 160 -2.26 6.13 5.61
CA ARG A 160 -2.18 7.33 6.45
C ARG A 160 -3.25 7.35 7.53
N GLU A 161 -4.51 7.19 7.16
CA GLU A 161 -5.67 7.34 8.05
C GLU A 161 -5.77 6.26 9.12
N GLN A 162 -5.25 5.07 8.84
CA GLN A 162 -5.25 3.92 9.74
C GLN A 162 -3.91 3.75 10.48
N GLY A 163 -3.02 4.75 10.41
CA GLY A 163 -1.81 4.81 11.24
C GLY A 163 -0.64 3.94 10.79
N ALA A 164 -0.65 3.41 9.55
CA ALA A 164 0.42 2.55 9.04
C ALA A 164 1.79 3.24 9.03
N ILE A 165 1.84 4.54 8.72
CA ILE A 165 3.08 5.32 8.74
C ILE A 165 3.71 5.29 10.15
N VAL A 166 2.91 5.58 11.17
CA VAL A 166 3.37 5.61 12.57
C VAL A 166 3.72 4.20 13.05
N ALA A 167 2.95 3.18 12.64
CA ALA A 167 3.23 1.79 12.98
C ALA A 167 4.61 1.33 12.45
N VAL A 168 4.93 1.62 11.19
CA VAL A 168 6.24 1.31 10.60
C VAL A 168 7.37 2.04 11.35
N LEU A 169 7.19 3.32 11.66
CA LEU A 169 8.19 4.09 12.40
C LEU A 169 8.43 3.51 13.81
N LYS A 170 7.38 3.14 14.54
CA LYS A 170 7.49 2.47 15.85
C LYS A 170 8.19 1.12 15.74
N ALA A 171 7.89 0.35 14.70
CA ALA A 171 8.53 -0.93 14.44
C ALA A 171 10.05 -0.77 14.24
N MET A 172 10.44 0.19 13.39
CA MET A 172 11.84 0.54 13.17
C MET A 172 12.53 1.04 14.45
N GLU A 173 11.83 1.81 15.29
CA GLU A 173 12.37 2.29 16.56
C GLU A 173 12.58 1.17 17.60
N ALA A 174 11.64 0.21 17.66
CA ALA A 174 11.71 -0.94 18.56
C ALA A 174 12.80 -1.95 18.18
N HIS A 175 13.18 -2.00 16.89
CA HIS A 175 14.12 -2.99 16.34
C HIS A 175 15.24 -2.35 15.52
N PRO A 176 16.08 -1.49 16.12
CA PRO A 176 17.14 -0.79 15.39
C PRO A 176 18.22 -1.75 14.86
N GLU A 177 18.39 -2.92 15.46
CA GLU A 177 19.40 -3.93 15.10
C GLU A 177 18.90 -4.97 14.08
N ASN A 178 17.63 -4.91 13.66
CA ASN A 178 17.10 -5.76 12.59
C ASN A 178 17.25 -5.06 11.23
N GLU A 179 18.34 -5.36 10.51
CA GLU A 179 18.64 -4.76 9.21
C GLU A 179 17.52 -4.93 8.17
N ALA A 180 16.92 -6.13 8.09
CA ALA A 180 15.89 -6.44 7.11
C ALA A 180 14.63 -5.59 7.34
N LEU A 181 14.19 -5.50 8.61
CA LEU A 181 13.10 -4.61 9.01
C LEU A 181 13.41 -3.13 8.73
N GLN A 182 14.64 -2.66 8.94
CA GLN A 182 14.98 -1.27 8.61
C GLN A 182 14.89 -1.01 7.10
N ALA A 183 15.36 -1.95 6.27
CA ALA A 183 15.26 -1.84 4.81
C ALA A 183 13.80 -1.85 4.33
N GLU A 184 12.98 -2.76 4.88
CA GLU A 184 11.56 -2.86 4.57
C GLU A 184 10.75 -1.66 5.08
N GLY A 185 11.05 -1.18 6.29
CA GLY A 185 10.45 0.01 6.86
C GLY A 185 10.75 1.26 6.03
N CYS A 186 12.00 1.46 5.62
CA CYS A 186 12.37 2.55 4.69
C CYS A 186 11.63 2.43 3.35
N TRP A 187 11.36 1.22 2.86
CA TRP A 187 10.61 1.05 1.62
C TRP A 187 9.12 1.36 1.79
N ALA A 188 8.49 0.85 2.85
CA ALA A 188 7.11 1.14 3.17
C ALA A 188 6.89 2.66 3.30
N LEU A 189 7.75 3.36 4.04
CA LEU A 189 7.69 4.81 4.19
C LEU A 189 7.87 5.57 2.87
N LEU A 190 8.76 5.10 1.98
CA LEU A 190 8.91 5.67 0.64
C LEU A 190 7.59 5.58 -0.15
N VAL A 191 6.92 4.43 -0.08
CA VAL A 191 5.63 4.22 -0.76
C VAL A 191 4.55 5.15 -0.19
N PHE A 192 4.45 5.29 1.13
CA PHE A 192 3.42 6.11 1.77
C PHE A 192 3.63 7.61 1.57
N CYS A 193 4.88 8.08 1.70
CA CYS A 193 5.16 9.50 1.86
C CYS A 193 5.55 10.23 0.56
N SER A 194 5.95 9.52 -0.50
CA SER A 194 6.48 10.19 -1.70
C SER A 194 5.42 10.87 -2.57
N ASN A 195 4.14 10.52 -2.40
CA ASN A 195 3.08 10.96 -3.31
C ASN A 195 2.20 12.08 -2.73
N THR A 196 2.18 12.27 -1.40
CA THR A 196 1.29 13.23 -0.74
C THR A 196 2.01 13.93 0.40
N GLU A 197 1.92 15.26 0.45
CA GLU A 197 2.53 16.08 1.50
C GLU A 197 1.95 15.71 2.86
N GLU A 198 0.65 15.43 2.94
CA GLU A 198 -0.02 15.05 4.18
C GLU A 198 0.54 13.77 4.79
N SER A 199 0.95 12.79 3.97
CA SER A 199 1.58 11.56 4.46
C SER A 199 3.03 11.81 4.90
N ALA A 200 3.74 12.70 4.20
CA ALA A 200 5.08 13.12 4.62
C ALA A 200 5.05 13.89 5.96
N GLU A 201 4.07 14.78 6.16
CA GLU A 201 3.87 15.53 7.40
C GLU A 201 3.72 14.63 8.62
N VAL A 202 2.96 13.53 8.51
CA VAL A 202 2.83 12.54 9.60
C VAL A 202 4.19 11.97 10.02
N ALA A 203 5.08 11.74 9.06
CA ALA A 203 6.40 11.17 9.32
C ALA A 203 7.45 12.18 9.83
N LYS A 204 7.25 13.50 9.61
CA LYS A 204 8.23 14.54 10.01
C LYS A 204 8.54 14.54 11.50
N ALA A 205 7.54 14.29 12.35
CA ALA A 205 7.72 14.19 13.79
C ALA A 205 8.65 13.05 14.22
N HIS A 206 8.94 12.11 13.31
CA HIS A 206 9.68 10.88 13.54
C HIS A 206 10.90 10.74 12.62
N ALA A 207 11.33 11.82 11.96
CA ALA A 207 12.42 11.80 10.97
C ALA A 207 13.74 11.22 11.52
N SER A 208 14.03 11.44 12.80
CA SER A 208 15.22 10.93 13.49
C SER A 208 15.32 9.40 13.49
N ILE A 209 14.20 8.67 13.39
CA ILE A 209 14.20 7.20 13.30
C ILE A 209 14.85 6.74 11.99
N VAL A 210 14.50 7.39 10.87
CA VAL A 210 15.10 7.08 9.57
C VAL A 210 16.57 7.51 9.52
N GLU A 211 16.91 8.66 10.10
CA GLU A 211 18.31 9.11 10.23
C GLU A 211 19.14 8.09 11.02
N LYS A 212 18.60 7.55 12.11
CA LYS A 212 19.25 6.52 12.92
C LYS A 212 19.44 5.23 12.12
N ALA A 213 18.46 4.80 11.32
CA ALA A 213 18.59 3.65 10.44
C ALA A 213 19.74 3.85 9.43
N VAL A 214 19.78 5.00 8.77
CA VAL A 214 20.86 5.38 7.82
C VAL A 214 22.23 5.40 8.51
N ALA A 215 22.32 5.90 9.75
CA ALA A 215 23.56 5.91 10.51
C ALA A 215 24.00 4.51 10.95
N THR A 216 23.05 3.64 11.29
CA THR A 216 23.32 2.28 11.81
C THR A 216 23.78 1.33 10.71
N TYR A 217 23.27 1.48 9.47
CA TYR A 217 23.56 0.58 8.34
C TYR A 217 24.26 1.31 7.18
N PRO A 218 25.52 1.76 7.35
CA PRO A 218 26.23 2.56 6.33
C PRO A 218 26.52 1.81 5.03
N THR A 219 26.51 0.47 5.04
CA THR A 219 26.84 -0.38 3.88
C THR A 219 25.61 -0.96 3.18
N ASN A 220 24.41 -0.85 3.78
CA ASN A 220 23.19 -1.37 3.17
C ASN A 220 22.67 -0.41 2.10
N ALA A 221 22.77 -0.80 0.83
CA ALA A 221 22.43 0.07 -0.29
C ALA A 221 20.96 0.53 -0.30
N ASP A 222 20.03 -0.35 0.08
CA ASP A 222 18.60 -0.04 0.11
C ASP A 222 18.26 0.98 1.20
N ILE A 223 18.78 0.77 2.41
CA ILE A 223 18.62 1.71 3.54
C ILE A 223 19.26 3.05 3.20
N GLN A 224 20.48 3.06 2.63
CA GLN A 224 21.15 4.31 2.26
C GLN A 224 20.39 5.06 1.16
N SER A 225 19.93 4.39 0.11
CA SER A 225 19.24 5.04 -1.00
C SER A 225 17.88 5.60 -0.56
N ARG A 226 17.04 4.77 0.06
CA ARG A 226 15.67 5.15 0.44
C ARG A 226 15.66 6.03 1.68
N GLY A 227 16.44 5.68 2.69
CA GLY A 227 16.53 6.40 3.95
C GLY A 227 17.02 7.83 3.77
N ARG A 228 18.06 8.06 2.96
CA ARG A 228 18.53 9.43 2.68
C ARG A 228 17.48 10.26 1.93
N PHE A 229 16.80 9.67 0.94
CA PHE A 229 15.70 10.36 0.26
C PHE A 229 14.60 10.76 1.26
N LEU A 230 14.20 9.84 2.14
CA LEU A 230 13.22 10.10 3.19
C LEU A 230 13.69 11.17 4.18
N THR A 231 14.95 11.19 4.58
CA THR A 231 15.51 12.26 5.43
C THR A 231 15.34 13.63 4.79
N VAL A 232 15.61 13.77 3.48
CA VAL A 232 15.41 15.05 2.77
C VAL A 232 13.92 15.38 2.66
N LEU A 233 13.08 14.39 2.34
CA LEU A 233 11.63 14.55 2.25
C LEU A 233 11.02 15.05 3.58
N PHE A 234 11.45 14.49 4.70
CA PHE A 234 10.90 14.82 6.02
C PHE A 234 11.46 16.13 6.59
N THR A 235 12.67 16.53 6.21
CA THR A 235 13.26 17.81 6.66
C THR A 235 12.80 19.02 5.84
N GLY A 236 12.03 18.82 4.78
CA GLY A 236 11.50 19.90 3.94
C GLY A 236 12.55 20.60 3.07
N ALA A 237 13.74 20.02 2.93
CA ALA A 237 14.82 20.59 2.11
C ALA A 237 14.55 20.51 0.58
N TYR A 238 13.41 19.94 0.18
CA TYR A 238 12.91 19.90 -1.21
C TYR A 238 11.94 21.04 -1.58
N VAL A 239 11.94 22.14 -0.82
CA VAL A 239 11.24 23.37 -1.21
C VAL A 239 12.27 24.45 -1.50
N GLY A 240 12.68 24.54 -2.77
CA GLY A 240 13.59 25.54 -3.31
C GLY A 240 13.60 25.52 -4.82
#